data_AF-A0A7Y3FTY8-F1
#
_entry.id   AF-A0A7Y3FTY8-F1
#
_cell.length_a   1.000
_cell.length_b   1.000
_cell.length_c   1.000
_cell.angle_alpha   90.00
_cell.angle_beta   90.00
_cell.angle_gamma   90.00
#
_symmetry.space_group_name_H-M   'P 1'
#
loop_
_entity.id
_entity.type
_entity.pdbx_description
1 polymer ?
#
loop_
_entity_poly.entity_id
_entity_poly.type
_entity_poly.pdbx_seq_one_letter_code
_entity_poly.pdbx_strand_id
1 'polypeptide(L)'
;MNSRNKNLYRTLLLLAFVGINAAILFGIGAVWVYMNSGADKASILHLTTGAEDNYLPKIVWEEFENEGRPMEQQTLLDIQKDYLRSWYVRNVAFASNDPYGLDDYFTDSMRVKLKRVLELNRTNGTTVKQTTLAHHPRLEFYSSDGKLVVFTDQRVESYNEVWQSGEKLHAARQTNSYRVLMLLEDGFWRIRHFEEIEKQEESVSTQSVVGPENIKDLKGMNYYPAQNPWDLFGVDFDGDTIKSDFQKIHKMGLNTLRIFIPYQDFGEADVKEEKLNKLKTVFDLAAESDVKLLVTLFDFYGDYDLMDWNRTHRHAETIVSSFREHSALLGWDIKNEPDLDFGSRGKAKVLAWLEEMVSQIKKVDPDHPVTIGWSSANAANNLAEQLDIISYHFYESPEMFAPSLSELRSQIHNKPVMISEFGISSYSGFWNVFAGSEEDQADYYSKMVSQFEKENVSFLSWTLYDFENIPVEVVGRLPWRRAPQKNYGLIGSDGRTKPAYEYMEMTSKK
;
A
#
# COMPACT_ATOMS: atom_id res chain seq x y z
N MET A 1 40.31 -66.26 -29.58
CA MET A 1 40.03 -64.93 -29.02
C MET A 1 39.80 -65.03 -27.52
N ASN A 2 40.60 -64.31 -26.72
CA ASN A 2 40.66 -64.38 -25.25
C ASN A 2 39.31 -64.09 -24.57
N SER A 3 38.98 -64.80 -23.47
CA SER A 3 37.70 -64.67 -22.75
C SER A 3 37.43 -63.25 -22.22
N ARG A 4 38.48 -62.45 -21.96
CA ARG A 4 38.39 -61.01 -21.63
C ARG A 4 37.72 -60.18 -22.72
N ASN A 5 37.96 -60.47 -24.00
CA ASN A 5 37.34 -59.71 -25.09
C ASN A 5 35.84 -60.03 -25.22
N LYS A 6 35.43 -61.25 -24.89
CA LYS A 6 34.03 -61.68 -24.97
C LYS A 6 33.16 -61.01 -23.89
N ASN A 7 33.72 -60.83 -22.68
CA ASN A 7 33.05 -60.11 -21.61
C ASN A 7 33.01 -58.59 -21.87
N LEU A 8 34.08 -58.00 -22.41
CA LEU A 8 34.09 -56.59 -22.78
C LEU A 8 33.04 -56.26 -23.85
N TYR A 9 32.92 -57.09 -24.89
CA TYR A 9 31.89 -56.93 -25.93
C TYR A 9 30.47 -57.10 -25.36
N ARG A 10 30.25 -58.03 -24.42
CA ARG A 10 28.95 -58.17 -23.75
C ARG A 10 28.59 -56.95 -22.90
N THR A 11 29.55 -56.39 -22.18
CA THR A 11 29.33 -55.17 -21.38
C THR A 11 29.03 -53.97 -22.27
N LEU A 12 29.76 -53.80 -23.38
CA LEU A 12 29.50 -52.74 -24.35
C LEU A 12 28.12 -52.88 -25.01
N LEU A 13 27.72 -54.10 -25.38
CA LEU A 13 26.40 -54.35 -25.95
C LEU A 13 25.27 -54.09 -24.94
N LEU A 14 25.46 -54.46 -23.67
CA LEU A 14 24.50 -54.16 -22.61
C LEU A 14 24.38 -52.65 -22.35
N LEU A 15 25.50 -51.93 -22.30
CA LEU A 15 25.49 -50.48 -22.12
C LEU A 15 24.85 -49.76 -23.32
N ALA A 16 25.14 -50.20 -24.55
CA ALA A 16 24.51 -49.66 -25.75
C ALA A 16 23.00 -49.95 -25.75
N PHE A 17 22.59 -51.15 -25.35
CA PHE A 17 21.17 -51.51 -25.24
C PHE A 17 20.44 -50.64 -24.20
N VAL A 18 21.04 -50.40 -23.03
CA VAL A 18 20.46 -49.52 -22.00
C VAL A 18 20.40 -48.07 -22.50
N GLY A 19 21.46 -47.57 -23.14
CA GLY A 19 21.51 -46.20 -23.67
C GLY A 19 20.45 -45.95 -24.77
N ILE A 20 20.27 -46.89 -25.69
CA ILE A 20 19.26 -46.79 -26.75
C ILE A 20 17.85 -46.80 -26.16
N ASN A 21 17.56 -47.70 -25.21
CA ASN A 21 16.24 -47.74 -24.57
C ASN A 21 15.95 -46.47 -23.74
N ALA A 22 16.97 -45.91 -23.07
CA ALA A 22 16.82 -44.63 -22.37
C ALA A 22 16.51 -43.48 -23.34
N ALA A 23 17.17 -43.42 -24.50
CA ALA A 23 16.89 -42.42 -25.52
C ALA A 23 15.49 -42.57 -26.14
N ILE A 24 15.03 -43.80 -26.35
CA ILE A 24 13.66 -44.08 -26.83
C ILE A 24 12.62 -43.65 -25.79
N LEU A 25 12.81 -44.00 -24.52
CA LEU A 25 11.91 -43.60 -23.44
C LEU A 25 11.88 -42.08 -23.26
N PHE A 26 13.02 -41.41 -23.40
CA PHE A 26 13.08 -39.95 -23.40
C PHE A 26 12.34 -39.34 -24.58
N GLY A 27 12.49 -39.90 -25.79
CA GLY A 27 11.77 -39.45 -26.99
C GLY A 27 10.26 -39.63 -26.85
N ILE A 28 9.80 -40.78 -26.36
CA ILE A 28 8.38 -41.04 -26.10
C ILE A 28 7.85 -40.11 -25.00
N GLY A 29 8.63 -39.88 -23.94
CA GLY A 29 8.29 -38.93 -22.88
C GLY A 29 8.15 -37.49 -23.40
N ALA A 30 9.07 -37.05 -24.26
CA ALA A 30 9.01 -35.71 -24.87
C ALA A 30 7.79 -35.56 -25.80
N VAL A 31 7.47 -36.60 -26.58
CA VAL A 31 6.27 -36.61 -27.44
C VAL A 31 4.99 -36.65 -26.60
N TRP A 32 4.96 -37.43 -25.51
CA TRP A 32 3.83 -37.43 -24.59
C TRP A 32 3.65 -36.05 -23.97
N VAL A 33 4.71 -35.43 -23.43
CA VAL A 33 4.66 -34.07 -22.88
C VAL A 33 4.15 -33.08 -23.92
N TYR A 34 4.63 -33.15 -25.17
CA TYR A 34 4.16 -32.29 -26.26
C TYR A 34 2.70 -32.53 -26.67
N MET A 35 2.23 -33.78 -26.65
CA MET A 35 0.84 -34.12 -26.96
C MET A 35 -0.12 -33.83 -25.80
N ASN A 36 0.36 -33.87 -24.55
CA ASN A 36 -0.40 -33.47 -23.36
C ASN A 36 -0.33 -31.95 -23.10
N SER A 37 0.64 -31.24 -23.70
CA SER A 37 0.61 -29.78 -23.85
C SER A 37 -0.29 -29.41 -25.04
N GLY A 38 -1.55 -29.87 -25.01
CA GLY A 38 -2.57 -29.32 -25.90
C GLY A 38 -2.58 -27.80 -25.77
N ALA A 39 -2.86 -27.10 -26.88
CA ALA A 39 -2.84 -25.64 -26.98
C ALA A 39 -3.31 -25.00 -25.67
N ASP A 40 -2.43 -24.19 -25.09
CA ASP A 40 -2.62 -23.57 -23.78
C ASP A 40 -4.01 -22.94 -23.72
N LYS A 41 -4.87 -23.44 -22.83
CA LYS A 41 -6.23 -22.90 -22.66
C LYS A 41 -6.18 -21.41 -22.30
N ALA A 42 -5.06 -20.92 -21.75
CA ALA A 42 -4.83 -19.50 -21.52
C ALA A 42 -4.74 -18.69 -22.82
N SER A 43 -4.16 -19.25 -23.89
CA SER A 43 -4.08 -18.60 -25.21
C SER A 43 -5.42 -18.59 -25.96
N ILE A 44 -6.28 -19.59 -25.72
CA ILE A 44 -7.64 -19.67 -26.29
C ILE A 44 -8.62 -18.74 -25.53
N LEU A 45 -8.35 -18.46 -24.26
CA LEU A 45 -9.20 -17.62 -23.41
C LEU A 45 -8.66 -16.19 -23.20
N HIS A 46 -7.53 -15.83 -23.85
CA HIS A 46 -6.81 -14.58 -23.63
C HIS A 46 -6.69 -14.21 -22.14
N LEU A 47 -6.49 -15.23 -21.31
CA LEU A 47 -6.23 -15.07 -19.89
C LEU A 47 -4.77 -14.64 -19.80
N THR A 48 -4.52 -13.34 -19.94
CA THR A 48 -3.29 -12.74 -19.42
C THR A 48 -3.30 -12.99 -17.91
N THR A 49 -2.77 -14.14 -17.51
CA THR A 49 -2.68 -14.57 -16.11
C THR A 49 -2.04 -13.43 -15.30
N GLY A 50 -2.81 -12.86 -14.39
CA GLY A 50 -2.38 -11.76 -13.51
C GLY A 50 -2.87 -10.35 -13.89
N ALA A 51 -3.52 -10.11 -15.03
CA ALA A 51 -4.02 -8.77 -15.37
C ALA A 51 -5.37 -8.42 -14.74
N GLU A 52 -6.27 -9.40 -14.56
CA GLU A 52 -7.64 -9.16 -14.06
C GLU A 52 -7.68 -8.59 -12.65
N ASP A 53 -6.77 -9.02 -11.77
CA ASP A 53 -6.77 -8.58 -10.37
C ASP A 53 -5.82 -7.39 -10.13
N ASN A 54 -4.79 -7.18 -10.98
CA ASN A 54 -3.65 -6.33 -10.59
C ASN A 54 -3.63 -4.91 -11.17
N TYR A 55 -4.50 -4.56 -12.13
CA TYR A 55 -4.51 -3.23 -12.74
C TYR A 55 -5.86 -2.53 -12.57
N LEU A 56 -5.96 -1.68 -11.56
CA LEU A 56 -7.22 -1.10 -11.10
C LEU A 56 -7.21 0.44 -11.07
N PRO A 57 -6.85 1.16 -12.15
CA PRO A 57 -6.91 2.62 -12.16
C PRO A 57 -8.36 3.10 -12.01
N LYS A 58 -8.54 4.34 -11.54
CA LYS A 58 -9.90 4.89 -11.39
C LYS A 58 -10.47 5.12 -12.77
N ILE A 59 -11.73 4.78 -13.00
CA ILE A 59 -12.40 5.09 -14.25
C ILE A 59 -13.80 5.60 -13.97
N VAL A 60 -14.10 6.79 -14.47
CA VAL A 60 -15.41 7.43 -14.34
C VAL A 60 -15.84 7.88 -15.72
N TRP A 61 -16.87 7.22 -16.26
CA TRP A 61 -17.44 7.62 -17.53
C TRP A 61 -18.30 8.88 -17.37
N GLU A 62 -18.20 9.81 -18.32
CA GLU A 62 -19.12 10.96 -18.40
C GLU A 62 -20.53 10.51 -18.81
N GLU A 63 -21.57 11.25 -18.38
CA GLU A 63 -22.96 10.97 -18.77
C GLU A 63 -23.13 11.10 -20.30
N PHE A 64 -23.90 10.17 -20.89
CA PHE A 64 -23.96 10.02 -22.35
C PHE A 64 -25.33 10.37 -22.93
N GLU A 65 -25.32 11.21 -23.97
CA GLU A 65 -26.29 11.12 -25.07
C GLU A 65 -25.52 10.70 -26.33
N ASN A 66 -25.66 9.44 -26.74
CA ASN A 66 -25.08 8.98 -28.00
C ASN A 66 -26.10 9.17 -29.12
N GLU A 67 -25.74 9.91 -30.17
CA GLU A 67 -26.60 10.11 -31.35
C GLU A 67 -26.88 8.80 -32.11
N GLY A 68 -26.00 7.79 -31.95
CA GLY A 68 -26.11 6.48 -32.59
C GLY A 68 -26.94 5.46 -31.81
N ARG A 69 -26.37 4.27 -31.62
CA ARG A 69 -27.00 3.19 -30.83
C ARG A 69 -26.90 3.48 -29.33
N PRO A 70 -27.97 3.28 -28.53
CA PRO A 70 -27.86 3.35 -27.07
C PRO A 70 -26.78 2.41 -26.54
N MET A 71 -25.94 2.87 -25.62
CA MET A 71 -24.89 2.04 -25.03
C MET A 71 -25.47 1.08 -23.99
N GLU A 72 -25.36 -0.23 -24.22
CA GLU A 72 -25.74 -1.23 -23.24
C GLU A 72 -24.73 -1.32 -22.09
N GLN A 73 -25.21 -1.44 -20.85
CA GLN A 73 -24.36 -1.49 -19.66
C GLN A 73 -23.31 -2.61 -19.72
N GLN A 74 -23.69 -3.81 -20.15
CA GLN A 74 -22.75 -4.93 -20.27
C GLN A 74 -21.66 -4.64 -21.31
N THR A 75 -22.02 -4.07 -22.45
CA THR A 75 -21.07 -3.73 -23.51
C THR A 75 -20.11 -2.63 -23.05
N LEU A 76 -20.58 -1.65 -22.29
CA LEU A 76 -19.72 -0.63 -21.69
C LEU A 76 -18.71 -1.25 -20.72
N LEU A 77 -19.14 -2.22 -19.89
CA LEU A 77 -18.25 -2.95 -19.00
C LEU A 77 -17.19 -3.76 -19.77
N ASP A 78 -17.57 -4.39 -20.88
CA ASP A 78 -16.64 -5.14 -21.74
C ASP A 78 -15.61 -4.19 -22.41
N ILE A 79 -16.07 -3.04 -22.93
CA ILE A 79 -15.20 -1.99 -23.50
C ILE A 79 -14.22 -1.48 -22.44
N GLN A 80 -14.73 -1.14 -21.25
CA GLN A 80 -13.91 -0.67 -20.14
C GLN A 80 -12.84 -1.70 -19.75
N LYS A 81 -13.26 -2.96 -19.58
CA LYS A 81 -12.38 -4.07 -19.23
C LYS A 81 -11.23 -4.19 -20.24
N ASP A 82 -11.54 -4.29 -21.52
CA ASP A 82 -10.51 -4.46 -22.56
C ASP A 82 -9.69 -3.19 -22.79
N TYR A 83 -10.27 -1.99 -22.58
CA TYR A 83 -9.53 -0.73 -22.63
C TYR A 83 -8.46 -0.65 -21.54
N LEU A 84 -8.82 -0.93 -20.29
CA LEU A 84 -7.87 -0.91 -19.17
C LEU A 84 -6.80 -2.01 -19.33
N ARG A 85 -7.16 -3.18 -19.86
CA ARG A 85 -6.20 -4.23 -20.19
C ARG A 85 -5.23 -3.83 -21.29
N SER A 86 -5.69 -3.09 -22.29
CA SER A 86 -4.82 -2.55 -23.34
C SER A 86 -3.75 -1.62 -22.75
N TRP A 87 -4.10 -0.81 -21.74
CA TRP A 87 -3.16 0.00 -20.98
C TRP A 87 -2.18 -0.86 -20.19
N TYR A 88 -2.67 -1.83 -19.41
CA TYR A 88 -1.82 -2.72 -18.63
C TYR A 88 -0.77 -3.43 -19.49
N VAL A 89 -1.18 -4.10 -20.56
CA VAL A 89 -0.26 -4.82 -21.44
C VAL A 89 0.72 -3.87 -22.12
N ARG A 90 0.28 -2.67 -22.52
CA ARG A 90 1.18 -1.62 -23.04
C ARG A 90 2.23 -1.21 -22.00
N ASN A 91 1.84 -1.06 -20.75
CA ASN A 91 2.76 -0.67 -19.65
C ASN A 91 3.78 -1.78 -19.38
N VAL A 92 3.34 -3.05 -19.32
CA VAL A 92 4.23 -4.21 -19.18
C VAL A 92 5.21 -4.28 -20.35
N ALA A 93 4.71 -4.12 -21.59
CA ALA A 93 5.54 -4.18 -22.79
C ALA A 93 6.63 -3.09 -22.79
N PHE A 94 6.32 -1.86 -22.37
CA PHE A 94 7.31 -0.79 -22.26
C PHE A 94 8.30 -0.95 -21.10
N ALA A 95 7.89 -1.60 -20.01
CA ALA A 95 8.77 -1.88 -18.89
C ALA A 95 9.77 -3.01 -19.21
N SER A 96 9.36 -4.01 -19.98
CA SER A 96 10.16 -5.20 -20.33
C SER A 96 10.81 -5.13 -21.73
N ASN A 97 10.38 -4.20 -22.58
CA ASN A 97 10.64 -4.21 -24.02
C ASN A 97 10.24 -5.53 -24.73
N ASP A 98 9.21 -6.20 -24.22
CA ASP A 98 8.65 -7.43 -24.76
C ASP A 98 7.23 -7.17 -25.34
N PRO A 99 6.97 -7.48 -26.63
CA PRO A 99 5.65 -7.29 -27.22
C PRO A 99 4.59 -8.32 -26.77
N TYR A 100 4.91 -9.25 -25.88
CA TYR A 100 3.99 -10.29 -25.41
C TYR A 100 2.64 -9.73 -24.93
N GLY A 101 1.53 -10.33 -25.37
CA GLY A 101 0.16 -9.96 -25.03
C GLY A 101 -0.44 -8.80 -25.83
N LEU A 102 0.36 -8.04 -26.60
CA LEU A 102 -0.16 -6.93 -27.40
C LEU A 102 -1.12 -7.39 -28.52
N ASP A 103 -1.03 -8.64 -28.94
CA ASP A 103 -1.91 -9.29 -29.91
C ASP A 103 -3.36 -9.42 -29.47
N ASP A 104 -3.59 -9.49 -28.17
CA ASP A 104 -4.92 -9.69 -27.61
C ASP A 104 -5.74 -8.39 -27.62
N TYR A 105 -5.08 -7.26 -27.40
CA TYR A 105 -5.72 -5.96 -27.14
C TYR A 105 -5.50 -4.89 -28.22
N PHE A 106 -4.63 -5.15 -29.20
CA PHE A 106 -4.32 -4.20 -30.27
C PHE A 106 -4.45 -4.84 -31.65
N THR A 107 -5.11 -4.14 -32.56
CA THR A 107 -5.23 -4.57 -33.96
C THR A 107 -3.86 -4.63 -34.65
N ASP A 108 -3.73 -5.41 -35.73
CA ASP A 108 -2.49 -5.58 -36.51
C ASP A 108 -1.78 -4.26 -36.84
N SER A 109 -2.51 -3.26 -37.29
CA SER A 109 -1.94 -1.95 -37.64
C SER A 109 -1.34 -1.23 -36.44
N MET A 110 -1.97 -1.35 -35.27
CA MET A 110 -1.51 -0.67 -34.06
C MET A 110 -0.29 -1.40 -33.46
N ARG A 111 -0.26 -2.74 -33.55
CA ARG A 111 0.90 -3.55 -33.15
C ARG A 111 2.17 -3.20 -33.91
N VAL A 112 2.08 -2.89 -35.19
CA VAL A 112 3.25 -2.44 -35.98
C VAL A 112 3.85 -1.15 -35.40
N LYS A 113 3.02 -0.20 -34.96
CA LYS A 113 3.49 1.04 -34.33
C LYS A 113 4.14 0.76 -32.97
N LEU A 114 3.49 -0.04 -32.12
CA LEU A 114 4.02 -0.38 -30.79
C LEU A 114 5.36 -1.14 -30.88
N LYS A 115 5.47 -2.14 -31.76
CA LYS A 115 6.71 -2.90 -31.98
C LYS A 115 7.87 -2.00 -32.43
N ARG A 116 7.59 -0.96 -33.24
CA ARG A 116 8.62 0.02 -33.63
C ARG A 116 9.14 0.82 -32.44
N VAL A 117 8.26 1.22 -31.52
CA VAL A 117 8.65 1.91 -30.28
C VAL A 117 9.47 0.98 -29.38
N LEU A 118 9.03 -0.27 -29.21
CA LEU A 118 9.75 -1.28 -28.41
C LEU A 118 11.16 -1.55 -28.97
N GLU A 119 11.30 -1.63 -30.30
CA GLU A 119 12.60 -1.83 -30.93
C GLU A 119 13.52 -0.61 -30.76
N LEU A 120 12.97 0.60 -30.87
CA LEU A 120 13.71 1.83 -30.60
C LEU A 120 14.19 1.87 -29.14
N ASN A 121 13.32 1.53 -28.20
CA ASN A 121 13.65 1.44 -26.78
C ASN A 121 14.76 0.42 -26.53
N ARG A 122 14.65 -0.80 -27.09
CA ARG A 122 15.69 -1.84 -26.99
C ARG A 122 17.03 -1.36 -27.56
N THR A 123 17.01 -0.72 -28.73
CA THR A 123 18.21 -0.18 -29.38
C THR A 123 18.90 0.90 -28.53
N ASN A 124 18.11 1.74 -27.87
CA ASN A 124 18.61 2.84 -27.05
C ASN A 124 18.86 2.45 -25.58
N GLY A 125 18.67 1.17 -25.22
CA GLY A 125 18.75 0.71 -23.83
C GLY A 125 17.75 1.40 -22.90
N THR A 126 16.62 1.86 -23.43
CA THR A 126 15.59 2.61 -22.71
C THR A 126 14.47 1.68 -22.25
N THR A 127 13.99 1.84 -21.03
CA THR A 127 12.73 1.23 -20.56
C THR A 127 11.85 2.31 -19.97
N VAL A 128 10.53 2.15 -20.13
CA VAL A 128 9.55 3.08 -19.58
C VAL A 128 8.65 2.30 -18.64
N LYS A 129 8.74 2.60 -17.35
CA LYS A 129 7.82 2.06 -16.34
C LYS A 129 6.73 3.09 -16.12
N GLN A 130 5.47 2.71 -16.28
CA GLN A 130 4.38 3.67 -16.11
C GLN A 130 3.12 2.98 -15.61
N THR A 131 2.27 3.73 -14.92
CA THR A 131 0.90 3.31 -14.60
C THR A 131 -0.04 4.49 -14.81
N THR A 132 -1.27 4.22 -15.22
CA THR A 132 -2.34 5.23 -15.16
C THR A 132 -3.02 5.13 -13.80
N LEU A 133 -3.50 6.26 -13.30
CA LEU A 133 -4.08 6.43 -11.97
C LEU A 133 -5.59 6.70 -12.05
N ALA A 134 -6.00 7.50 -13.05
CA ALA A 134 -7.39 7.86 -13.29
C ALA A 134 -7.67 8.07 -14.78
N HIS A 135 -8.89 7.73 -15.20
CA HIS A 135 -9.44 7.84 -16.54
C HIS A 135 -10.82 8.51 -16.47
N HIS A 136 -11.11 9.39 -17.43
CA HIS A 136 -12.40 10.06 -17.57
C HIS A 136 -12.90 9.94 -19.02
N PRO A 137 -13.33 8.74 -19.42
CA PRO A 137 -13.77 8.51 -20.78
C PRO A 137 -15.16 9.08 -21.06
N ARG A 138 -15.30 9.66 -22.25
CA ARG A 138 -16.53 10.19 -22.83
C ARG A 138 -16.78 9.52 -24.17
N LEU A 139 -17.92 8.84 -24.28
CA LEU A 139 -18.33 8.18 -25.51
C LEU A 139 -18.64 9.23 -26.58
N GLU A 140 -17.98 9.12 -27.73
CA GLU A 140 -18.20 10.02 -28.88
C GLU A 140 -19.09 9.36 -29.93
N PHE A 141 -18.92 8.05 -30.14
CA PHE A 141 -19.66 7.32 -31.15
C PHE A 141 -19.72 5.83 -30.82
N TYR A 142 -20.91 5.24 -30.96
CA TYR A 142 -21.09 3.80 -30.99
C TYR A 142 -21.91 3.40 -32.22
N SER A 143 -21.27 2.58 -33.05
CA SER A 143 -21.82 2.12 -34.34
C SER A 143 -23.12 1.33 -34.20
N SER A 144 -24.00 1.45 -35.20
CA SER A 144 -25.29 0.76 -35.21
C SER A 144 -25.17 -0.77 -35.26
N ASP A 145 -24.11 -1.30 -35.87
CA ASP A 145 -23.84 -2.75 -35.89
C ASP A 145 -23.19 -3.27 -34.59
N GLY A 146 -22.84 -2.35 -33.69
CA GLY A 146 -22.27 -2.65 -32.38
C GLY A 146 -20.81 -3.09 -32.40
N LYS A 147 -20.07 -2.90 -33.50
CA LYS A 147 -18.71 -3.43 -33.66
C LYS A 147 -17.59 -2.40 -33.56
N LEU A 148 -17.92 -1.12 -33.45
CA LEU A 148 -16.98 -0.02 -33.40
C LEU A 148 -17.43 1.00 -32.35
N VAL A 149 -16.49 1.41 -31.51
CA VAL A 149 -16.66 2.49 -30.54
C VAL A 149 -15.53 3.52 -30.68
N VAL A 150 -15.88 4.80 -30.53
CA VAL A 150 -14.95 5.91 -30.40
C VAL A 150 -15.28 6.65 -29.11
N PHE A 151 -14.25 6.93 -28.33
CA PHE A 151 -14.37 7.75 -27.14
C PHE A 151 -13.14 8.65 -26.98
N THR A 152 -13.31 9.75 -26.29
CA THR A 152 -12.19 10.52 -25.74
C THR A 152 -11.97 10.09 -24.30
N ASP A 153 -10.73 9.95 -23.87
CA ASP A 153 -10.37 9.76 -22.47
C ASP A 153 -9.65 11.01 -22.00
N GLN A 154 -10.35 11.84 -21.25
CA GLN A 154 -9.87 13.16 -20.86
C GLN A 154 -9.11 13.09 -19.54
N ARG A 155 -8.04 13.86 -19.46
CA ARG A 155 -7.26 14.03 -18.21
C ARG A 155 -6.84 12.69 -17.60
N VAL A 156 -6.30 11.79 -18.43
CA VAL A 156 -5.68 10.56 -17.95
C VAL A 156 -4.50 10.94 -17.08
N GLU A 157 -4.64 10.68 -15.79
CA GLU A 157 -3.57 10.87 -14.82
C GLU A 157 -2.64 9.66 -14.89
N SER A 158 -1.35 9.90 -14.97
CA SER A 158 -0.35 8.82 -15.00
C SER A 158 0.92 9.22 -14.27
N TYR A 159 1.67 8.21 -13.86
CA TYR A 159 3.03 8.36 -13.36
C TYR A 159 3.95 7.51 -14.21
N ASN A 160 5.03 8.11 -14.72
CA ASN A 160 5.98 7.43 -15.59
C ASN A 160 7.42 7.67 -15.12
N GLU A 161 8.23 6.63 -15.24
CA GLU A 161 9.68 6.64 -15.05
C GLU A 161 10.36 6.21 -16.35
N VAL A 162 11.29 7.04 -16.83
CA VAL A 162 12.13 6.73 -17.98
C VAL A 162 13.51 6.34 -17.48
N TRP A 163 13.94 5.14 -17.88
CA TRP A 163 15.23 4.57 -17.52
C TRP A 163 16.05 4.37 -18.78
N GLN A 164 17.35 4.66 -18.73
CA GLN A 164 18.27 4.38 -19.82
C GLN A 164 19.53 3.74 -19.26
N SER A 165 19.93 2.59 -19.82
CA SER A 165 21.12 1.85 -19.41
C SER A 165 21.18 1.54 -17.90
N GLY A 166 20.01 1.38 -17.26
CA GLY A 166 19.88 1.09 -15.83
C GLY A 166 19.81 2.31 -14.91
N GLU A 167 19.98 3.53 -15.44
CA GLU A 167 19.85 4.78 -14.68
C GLU A 167 18.49 5.42 -14.92
N LYS A 168 17.88 5.98 -13.87
CA LYS A 168 16.62 6.72 -13.96
C LYS A 168 16.91 8.12 -14.49
N LEU A 169 16.42 8.44 -15.69
CA LEU A 169 16.59 9.76 -16.30
C LEU A 169 15.51 10.75 -15.88
N HIS A 170 14.28 10.26 -15.73
CA HIS A 170 13.13 11.10 -15.47
C HIS A 170 12.05 10.32 -14.72
N ALA A 171 11.34 11.00 -13.82
CA ALA A 171 10.10 10.53 -13.25
C ALA A 171 9.16 11.72 -13.05
N ALA A 172 7.90 11.59 -13.48
CA ALA A 172 6.93 12.65 -13.33
C ALA A 172 5.49 12.12 -13.34
N ARG A 173 4.60 12.94 -12.77
CA ARG A 173 3.17 12.86 -13.06
C ARG A 173 2.89 13.53 -14.41
N GLN A 174 1.99 12.92 -15.17
CA GLN A 174 1.52 13.46 -16.44
C GLN A 174 -0.01 13.45 -16.46
N THR A 175 -0.57 14.39 -17.21
CA THR A 175 -2.00 14.48 -17.47
C THR A 175 -2.19 14.71 -18.95
N ASN A 176 -2.59 13.67 -19.67
CA ASN A 176 -2.77 13.70 -21.12
C ASN A 176 -4.23 13.39 -21.45
N SER A 177 -4.65 13.68 -22.67
CA SER A 177 -5.98 13.29 -23.16
C SER A 177 -5.80 12.45 -24.41
N TYR A 178 -6.68 11.48 -24.62
CA TYR A 178 -6.58 10.54 -25.73
C TYR A 178 -7.88 10.45 -26.51
N ARG A 179 -7.79 10.29 -27.82
CA ARG A 179 -8.89 9.77 -28.64
C ARG A 179 -8.61 8.31 -28.95
N VAL A 180 -9.58 7.46 -28.64
CA VAL A 180 -9.46 6.01 -28.75
C VAL A 180 -10.56 5.47 -29.66
N LEU A 181 -10.17 4.61 -30.60
CA LEU A 181 -11.09 3.83 -31.42
C LEU A 181 -10.84 2.35 -31.15
N MET A 182 -11.89 1.63 -30.75
CA MET A 182 -11.85 0.18 -30.56
C MET A 182 -12.77 -0.53 -31.56
N LEU A 183 -12.35 -1.72 -31.98
CA LEU A 183 -13.09 -2.64 -32.83
C LEU A 183 -13.38 -3.93 -32.07
N LEU A 184 -14.58 -4.47 -32.22
CA LEU A 184 -14.94 -5.78 -31.70
C LEU A 184 -14.48 -6.86 -32.69
N GLU A 185 -13.42 -7.59 -32.32
CA GLU A 185 -12.82 -8.67 -33.11
C GLU A 185 -12.79 -9.94 -32.27
N ASP A 186 -13.33 -11.04 -32.80
CA ASP A 186 -13.34 -12.36 -32.13
C ASP A 186 -13.90 -12.37 -30.69
N GLY A 187 -14.80 -11.41 -30.39
CA GLY A 187 -15.43 -11.27 -29.07
C GLY A 187 -14.70 -10.33 -28.10
N PHE A 188 -13.60 -9.70 -28.52
CA PHE A 188 -12.80 -8.78 -27.71
C PHE A 188 -12.72 -7.39 -28.34
N TRP A 189 -12.73 -6.36 -27.51
CA TRP A 189 -12.52 -4.99 -27.97
C TRP A 189 -11.04 -4.70 -28.10
N ARG A 190 -10.58 -4.44 -29.33
CA ARG A 190 -9.17 -4.14 -29.64
C ARG A 190 -8.97 -2.70 -30.05
N ILE A 191 -7.91 -2.10 -29.54
CA ILE A 191 -7.51 -0.74 -29.89
C ILE A 191 -7.02 -0.71 -31.34
N ARG A 192 -7.70 0.11 -32.15
CA ARG A 192 -7.36 0.38 -33.54
C ARG A 192 -6.67 1.72 -33.72
N HIS A 193 -7.16 2.77 -33.04
CA HIS A 193 -6.50 4.06 -32.95
C HIS A 193 -6.35 4.47 -31.49
N PHE A 194 -5.19 5.05 -31.19
CA PHE A 194 -4.83 5.54 -29.88
C PHE A 194 -3.97 6.79 -30.10
N GLU A 195 -4.59 7.95 -30.00
CA GLU A 195 -3.99 9.24 -30.37
C GLU A 195 -4.06 10.18 -29.18
N GLU A 196 -2.92 10.75 -28.81
CA GLU A 196 -2.90 11.84 -27.83
C GLU A 196 -3.46 13.11 -28.48
N ILE A 197 -4.36 13.78 -27.76
CA ILE A 197 -5.03 15.00 -28.20
C ILE A 197 -4.76 16.15 -27.22
N GLU A 198 -4.97 17.38 -27.68
CA GLU A 198 -4.85 18.55 -26.81
C GLU A 198 -5.81 18.43 -25.62
N LYS A 199 -5.28 18.74 -24.44
CA LYS A 199 -6.07 18.78 -23.21
C LYS A 199 -7.04 19.96 -23.30
N GLN A 200 -8.32 19.73 -22.99
CA GLN A 200 -9.25 20.83 -22.77
C GLN A 200 -8.86 21.59 -21.49
N GLU A 201 -8.67 22.90 -21.60
CA GLU A 201 -8.41 23.77 -20.45
C GLU A 201 -9.68 23.86 -19.59
N GLU A 202 -9.60 23.36 -18.36
CA GLU A 202 -10.57 23.68 -17.31
C GLU A 202 -9.91 24.57 -16.26
N SER A 203 -10.68 25.53 -15.76
CA SER A 203 -10.29 26.34 -14.61
C SER A 203 -10.14 25.45 -13.38
N VAL A 204 -8.90 25.20 -12.96
CA VAL A 204 -8.62 24.58 -11.67
C VAL A 204 -9.08 25.53 -10.58
N SER A 205 -10.24 25.25 -10.00
CA SER A 205 -10.66 25.87 -8.75
C SER A 205 -9.74 25.33 -7.66
N THR A 206 -8.73 26.09 -7.29
CA THR A 206 -7.96 25.87 -6.06
C THR A 206 -8.90 26.09 -4.89
N GLN A 207 -9.57 25.02 -4.44
CA GLN A 207 -10.22 25.05 -3.14
C GLN A 207 -9.15 25.21 -2.07
N SER A 208 -9.34 26.25 -1.27
CA SER A 208 -8.49 26.57 -0.14
C SER A 208 -8.72 25.54 0.93
N VAL A 209 -7.65 24.85 1.35
CA VAL A 209 -7.66 23.91 2.47
C VAL A 209 -7.94 24.69 3.74
N VAL A 210 -9.01 24.29 4.45
CA VAL A 210 -9.33 24.78 5.79
C VAL A 210 -8.17 24.39 6.71
N GLY A 211 -7.65 25.38 7.43
CA GLY A 211 -6.44 25.21 8.25
C GLY A 211 -6.63 24.19 9.37
N PRO A 212 -5.55 23.51 9.80
CA PRO A 212 -5.63 22.51 10.84
C PRO A 212 -5.75 23.16 12.22
N GLU A 213 -6.97 23.54 12.59
CA GLU A 213 -7.26 23.95 13.96
C GLU A 213 -7.59 22.70 14.81
N ASN A 214 -6.80 22.51 15.89
CA ASN A 214 -6.84 21.42 16.89
C ASN A 214 -5.96 20.17 16.71
N ILE A 215 -4.71 20.32 16.22
CA ILE A 215 -3.66 19.28 16.42
C ILE A 215 -2.87 19.51 17.72
N LYS A 216 -3.00 20.69 18.32
CA LYS A 216 -2.41 21.00 19.63
C LYS A 216 -3.20 20.27 20.72
N ASP A 217 -2.51 19.75 21.71
CA ASP A 217 -3.08 19.03 22.86
C ASP A 217 -3.63 17.62 22.57
N LEU A 218 -3.12 16.94 21.52
CA LEU A 218 -3.43 15.53 21.31
C LEU A 218 -2.54 14.69 22.22
N LYS A 219 -3.17 14.04 23.20
CA LYS A 219 -2.53 13.14 24.16
C LYS A 219 -3.22 11.80 24.05
N GLY A 220 -2.47 10.77 23.71
CA GLY A 220 -3.06 9.52 23.31
C GLY A 220 -2.12 8.33 23.39
N MET A 221 -2.50 7.28 22.67
CA MET A 221 -1.70 6.06 22.56
C MET A 221 -1.99 5.28 21.28
N ASN A 222 -1.10 4.36 20.97
CA ASN A 222 -1.31 3.31 19.98
C ASN A 222 -2.09 2.17 20.64
N TYR A 223 -3.15 1.71 20.00
CA TYR A 223 -4.11 0.80 20.63
C TYR A 223 -4.17 -0.57 19.96
N TYR A 224 -4.04 -1.60 20.80
CA TYR A 224 -4.48 -2.96 20.55
C TYR A 224 -5.17 -3.52 21.81
N PRO A 225 -6.20 -4.37 21.67
CA PRO A 225 -6.76 -5.09 22.80
C PRO A 225 -5.73 -6.04 23.40
N ALA A 226 -5.73 -6.21 24.73
CA ALA A 226 -4.73 -7.03 25.43
C ALA A 226 -4.61 -8.47 24.88
N GLN A 227 -5.74 -9.08 24.50
CA GLN A 227 -5.78 -10.45 24.00
C GLN A 227 -5.44 -10.57 22.50
N ASN A 228 -5.55 -9.49 21.74
CA ASN A 228 -5.43 -9.48 20.28
C ASN A 228 -4.37 -8.46 19.79
N PRO A 229 -3.10 -8.62 20.20
CA PRO A 229 -2.04 -7.68 19.82
C PRO A 229 -1.71 -7.82 18.33
N TRP A 230 -1.61 -6.69 17.63
CA TRP A 230 -1.48 -6.62 16.16
C TRP A 230 -2.64 -7.25 15.37
N ASP A 231 -3.80 -7.51 16.00
CA ASP A 231 -4.98 -8.09 15.33
C ASP A 231 -6.31 -7.48 15.83
N LEU A 232 -6.41 -6.14 15.82
CA LEU A 232 -7.61 -5.43 16.28
C LEU A 232 -8.88 -5.86 15.53
N PHE A 233 -8.78 -6.18 14.24
CA PHE A 233 -9.91 -6.51 13.37
C PHE A 233 -10.08 -8.02 13.12
N GLY A 234 -9.39 -8.84 13.89
CA GLY A 234 -9.29 -10.29 13.74
C GLY A 234 -10.59 -11.06 13.97
N VAL A 235 -10.45 -12.38 14.05
CA VAL A 235 -11.59 -13.28 14.33
C VAL A 235 -12.14 -13.09 15.73
N ASP A 236 -11.28 -12.74 16.68
CA ASP A 236 -11.61 -12.52 18.09
C ASP A 236 -11.99 -11.05 18.38
N PHE A 237 -12.53 -10.35 17.38
CA PHE A 237 -13.03 -8.98 17.51
C PHE A 237 -14.11 -8.89 18.59
N ASP A 238 -13.88 -8.06 19.60
CA ASP A 238 -14.80 -7.84 20.72
C ASP A 238 -15.04 -6.35 20.96
N GLY A 239 -16.21 -5.87 20.54
CA GLY A 239 -16.63 -4.49 20.70
C GLY A 239 -16.80 -4.05 22.17
N ASP A 240 -17.18 -4.96 23.07
CA ASP A 240 -17.38 -4.61 24.48
C ASP A 240 -16.02 -4.38 25.18
N THR A 241 -15.02 -5.20 24.86
CA THR A 241 -13.64 -4.99 25.31
C THR A 241 -13.09 -3.66 24.79
N ILE A 242 -13.25 -3.38 23.49
CA ILE A 242 -12.78 -2.14 22.87
C ILE A 242 -13.45 -0.92 23.51
N LYS A 243 -14.76 -0.98 23.74
CA LYS A 243 -15.52 0.09 24.42
C LYS A 243 -14.99 0.36 25.83
N SER A 244 -14.79 -0.70 26.61
CA SER A 244 -14.26 -0.60 27.98
C SER A 244 -12.87 0.05 27.99
N ASP A 245 -12.02 -0.33 27.04
CA ASP A 245 -10.69 0.24 26.87
C ASP A 245 -10.74 1.72 26.49
N PHE A 246 -11.58 2.10 25.52
CA PHE A 246 -11.72 3.49 25.09
C PHE A 246 -12.23 4.38 26.22
N GLN A 247 -13.21 3.91 26.99
CA GLN A 247 -13.68 4.61 28.18
C GLN A 247 -12.60 4.74 29.25
N LYS A 248 -11.74 3.73 29.41
CA LYS A 248 -10.61 3.79 30.34
C LYS A 248 -9.58 4.83 29.89
N ILE A 249 -9.22 4.82 28.61
CA ILE A 249 -8.31 5.79 27.99
C ILE A 249 -8.85 7.21 28.15
N HIS A 250 -10.14 7.43 27.87
CA HIS A 250 -10.77 8.73 28.07
C HIS A 250 -10.72 9.17 29.55
N LYS A 251 -10.98 8.25 30.49
CA LYS A 251 -10.86 8.53 31.94
C LYS A 251 -9.44 8.88 32.38
N MET A 252 -8.41 8.39 31.68
CA MET A 252 -7.02 8.84 31.88
C MET A 252 -6.81 10.29 31.41
N GLY A 253 -7.79 10.94 30.79
CA GLY A 253 -7.67 12.27 30.20
C GLY A 253 -6.95 12.27 28.84
N LEU A 254 -6.85 11.11 28.20
CA LEU A 254 -6.34 10.97 26.85
C LEU A 254 -7.49 11.08 25.85
N ASN A 255 -7.23 11.70 24.70
CA ASN A 255 -8.26 12.08 23.72
C ASN A 255 -8.05 11.49 22.33
N THR A 256 -6.94 10.78 22.11
CA THR A 256 -6.56 10.29 20.78
C THR A 256 -6.06 8.85 20.83
N LEU A 257 -6.43 8.07 19.83
CA LEU A 257 -5.93 6.72 19.60
C LEU A 257 -5.42 6.57 18.18
N ARG A 258 -4.25 5.95 18.03
CA ARG A 258 -3.76 5.48 16.74
C ARG A 258 -4.07 4.00 16.56
N ILE A 259 -4.73 3.67 15.45
CA ILE A 259 -5.15 2.32 15.09
C ILE A 259 -4.59 1.95 13.72
N PHE A 260 -4.45 0.66 13.46
CA PHE A 260 -3.70 0.15 12.31
C PHE A 260 -4.56 -0.76 11.45
N ILE A 261 -4.60 -0.49 10.15
CA ILE A 261 -5.29 -1.29 9.15
C ILE A 261 -4.25 -2.17 8.44
N PRO A 262 -4.25 -3.49 8.66
CA PRO A 262 -3.35 -4.39 7.94
C PRO A 262 -3.84 -4.55 6.49
N TYR A 263 -3.03 -4.12 5.53
CA TYR A 263 -3.41 -4.04 4.10
C TYR A 263 -3.98 -5.36 3.56
N GLN A 264 -3.28 -6.47 3.80
CA GLN A 264 -3.67 -7.79 3.30
C GLN A 264 -4.92 -8.36 4.00
N ASP A 265 -5.01 -8.20 5.32
CA ASP A 265 -6.13 -8.72 6.10
C ASP A 265 -7.45 -8.01 5.73
N PHE A 266 -7.38 -6.72 5.42
CA PHE A 266 -8.52 -5.93 4.95
C PHE A 266 -8.97 -6.25 3.53
N GLY A 267 -8.23 -7.06 2.77
CA GLY A 267 -8.61 -7.46 1.39
C GLY A 267 -7.87 -6.70 0.29
N GLU A 268 -6.80 -5.96 0.62
CA GLU A 268 -6.00 -5.22 -0.36
C GLU A 268 -6.87 -4.23 -1.16
N ALA A 269 -6.89 -4.32 -2.49
CA ALA A 269 -7.70 -3.45 -3.34
C ALA A 269 -9.21 -3.66 -3.18
N ASP A 270 -9.64 -4.88 -2.87
CA ASP A 270 -11.04 -5.27 -2.70
C ASP A 270 -11.36 -5.36 -1.21
N VAL A 271 -11.53 -4.19 -0.57
CA VAL A 271 -11.71 -4.11 0.87
C VAL A 271 -12.94 -4.90 1.32
N LYS A 272 -12.73 -5.83 2.25
CA LYS A 272 -13.77 -6.74 2.75
C LYS A 272 -14.83 -5.96 3.53
N GLU A 273 -16.09 -6.14 3.17
CA GLU A 273 -17.24 -5.52 3.85
C GLU A 273 -17.27 -5.86 5.36
N GLU A 274 -16.92 -7.09 5.73
CA GLU A 274 -16.80 -7.49 7.15
C GLU A 274 -15.82 -6.60 7.93
N LYS A 275 -14.66 -6.29 7.33
CA LYS A 275 -13.62 -5.48 7.96
C LYS A 275 -14.03 -4.02 8.03
N LEU A 276 -14.73 -3.50 7.01
CA LEU A 276 -15.34 -2.16 7.06
C LEU A 276 -16.38 -2.06 8.18
N ASN A 277 -17.22 -3.07 8.38
CA ASN A 277 -18.21 -3.07 9.46
C ASN A 277 -17.56 -3.10 10.86
N LYS A 278 -16.46 -3.84 11.03
CA LYS A 278 -15.66 -3.81 12.27
C LYS A 278 -15.02 -2.44 12.48
N LEU A 279 -14.41 -1.85 11.45
CA LEU A 279 -13.84 -0.50 11.51
C LEU A 279 -14.91 0.55 11.86
N LYS A 280 -16.11 0.46 11.26
CA LYS A 280 -17.24 1.30 11.62
C LYS A 280 -17.61 1.17 13.11
N THR A 281 -17.65 -0.05 13.63
CA THR A 281 -17.91 -0.28 15.05
C THR A 281 -16.84 0.40 15.93
N VAL A 282 -15.55 0.30 15.56
CA VAL A 282 -14.46 0.99 16.28
C VAL A 282 -14.64 2.52 16.25
N PHE A 283 -15.01 3.09 15.09
CA PHE A 283 -15.31 4.51 14.96
C PHE A 283 -16.51 4.94 15.83
N ASP A 284 -17.61 4.17 15.80
CA ASP A 284 -18.81 4.44 16.61
C ASP A 284 -18.46 4.43 18.12
N LEU A 285 -17.65 3.45 18.57
CA LEU A 285 -17.20 3.32 19.96
C LEU A 285 -16.26 4.46 20.38
N ALA A 286 -15.39 4.92 19.47
CA ALA A 286 -14.52 6.06 19.70
C ALA A 286 -15.34 7.35 19.89
N ALA A 287 -16.35 7.57 19.05
CA ALA A 287 -17.27 8.70 19.18
C ALA A 287 -18.05 8.64 20.49
N GLU A 288 -18.57 7.47 20.89
CA GLU A 288 -19.30 7.29 22.16
C GLU A 288 -18.40 7.57 23.37
N SER A 289 -17.11 7.28 23.26
CA SER A 289 -16.13 7.45 24.33
C SER A 289 -15.40 8.79 24.32
N ASP A 290 -15.77 9.71 23.40
CA ASP A 290 -15.13 11.01 23.20
C ASP A 290 -13.60 10.91 23.04
N VAL A 291 -13.18 10.00 22.15
CA VAL A 291 -11.79 9.85 21.69
C VAL A 291 -11.74 9.92 20.16
N LYS A 292 -10.65 10.50 19.64
CA LYS A 292 -10.41 10.65 18.20
C LYS A 292 -9.48 9.55 17.68
N LEU A 293 -9.62 9.20 16.40
CA LEU A 293 -8.86 8.13 15.75
C LEU A 293 -7.92 8.69 14.68
N LEU A 294 -6.62 8.45 14.87
CA LEU A 294 -5.61 8.54 13.80
C LEU A 294 -5.49 7.16 13.15
N VAL A 295 -5.85 7.04 11.88
CA VAL A 295 -5.94 5.73 11.21
C VAL A 295 -4.72 5.50 10.34
N THR A 296 -3.89 4.50 10.68
CA THR A 296 -2.78 4.03 9.86
C THR A 296 -3.29 3.10 8.77
N LEU A 297 -3.20 3.51 7.51
CA LEU A 297 -3.87 2.86 6.37
C LEU A 297 -3.16 1.61 5.83
N PHE A 298 -1.83 1.55 5.90
CA PHE A 298 -1.04 0.50 5.23
C PHE A 298 -0.12 -0.24 6.19
N ASP A 299 -0.68 -0.81 7.26
CA ASP A 299 0.11 -1.63 8.18
C ASP A 299 0.56 -2.94 7.51
N PHE A 300 1.80 -3.35 7.79
CA PHE A 300 2.51 -4.48 7.16
C PHE A 300 2.65 -4.47 5.62
N TYR A 301 2.25 -3.40 4.93
CA TYR A 301 2.48 -3.28 3.49
C TYR A 301 3.97 -3.08 3.17
N GLY A 302 4.44 -3.58 2.02
CA GLY A 302 5.85 -3.46 1.64
C GLY A 302 6.17 -3.59 0.16
N ASP A 303 5.16 -3.56 -0.72
CA ASP A 303 5.34 -3.70 -2.17
C ASP A 303 5.18 -2.38 -2.92
N TYR A 304 6.18 -1.51 -2.84
CA TYR A 304 6.13 -0.18 -3.46
C TYR A 304 6.22 -0.16 -5.01
N ASP A 305 6.03 -1.30 -5.70
CA ASP A 305 6.15 -1.37 -7.16
C ASP A 305 5.09 -0.53 -7.87
N LEU A 306 5.51 0.15 -8.94
CA LEU A 306 4.65 1.08 -9.68
C LEU A 306 3.37 0.41 -10.21
N MET A 307 3.42 -0.90 -10.48
CA MET A 307 2.25 -1.67 -10.92
C MET A 307 1.23 -1.88 -9.80
N ASP A 308 1.64 -1.83 -8.53
CA ASP A 308 0.78 -2.06 -7.36
C ASP A 308 0.11 -0.77 -6.86
N TRP A 309 0.51 0.40 -7.37
CA TRP A 309 -0.04 1.70 -6.97
C TRP A 309 -1.57 1.71 -7.06
N ASN A 310 -2.13 1.21 -8.17
CA ASN A 310 -3.57 1.20 -8.38
C ASN A 310 -4.33 0.36 -7.33
N ARG A 311 -3.74 -0.75 -6.87
CA ARG A 311 -4.33 -1.60 -5.82
C ARG A 311 -4.37 -0.86 -4.49
N THR A 312 -3.24 -0.25 -4.09
CA THR A 312 -3.20 0.58 -2.87
C THR A 312 -4.12 1.79 -2.95
N HIS A 313 -4.29 2.40 -4.13
CA HIS A 313 -5.21 3.52 -4.31
C HIS A 313 -6.67 3.09 -4.08
N ARG A 314 -7.09 1.92 -4.58
CA ARG A 314 -8.44 1.39 -4.33
C ARG A 314 -8.68 1.05 -2.86
N HIS A 315 -7.66 0.50 -2.20
CA HIS A 315 -7.67 0.26 -0.76
C HIS A 315 -7.93 1.54 0.04
N ALA A 316 -7.07 2.55 -0.15
CA ALA A 316 -7.17 3.83 0.53
C ALA A 316 -8.47 4.56 0.19
N GLU A 317 -8.84 4.63 -1.09
CA GLU A 317 -10.07 5.31 -1.52
C GLU A 317 -11.31 4.71 -0.86
N THR A 318 -11.42 3.37 -0.79
CA THR A 318 -12.57 2.69 -0.19
C THR A 318 -12.68 3.00 1.30
N ILE A 319 -11.56 2.93 2.04
CA ILE A 319 -11.55 3.20 3.48
C ILE A 319 -11.80 4.69 3.76
N VAL A 320 -11.04 5.58 3.11
CA VAL A 320 -11.12 7.02 3.35
C VAL A 320 -12.52 7.54 2.98
N SER A 321 -13.07 7.15 1.83
CA SER A 321 -14.43 7.57 1.44
C SER A 321 -15.52 7.08 2.39
N SER A 322 -15.31 5.92 3.02
CA SER A 322 -16.27 5.34 3.98
C SER A 322 -16.30 6.07 5.33
N PHE A 323 -15.19 6.70 5.74
CA PHE A 323 -15.02 7.22 7.10
C PHE A 323 -14.66 8.70 7.20
N ARG A 324 -14.38 9.40 6.09
CA ARG A 324 -14.02 10.83 6.10
C ARG A 324 -15.06 11.74 6.78
N GLU A 325 -16.34 11.36 6.78
CA GLU A 325 -17.40 12.16 7.43
C GLU A 325 -17.62 11.76 8.91
N HIS A 326 -16.89 10.76 9.41
CA HIS A 326 -17.13 10.23 10.74
C HIS A 326 -16.58 11.16 11.82
N SER A 327 -17.39 11.53 12.81
CA SER A 327 -17.04 12.53 13.84
C SER A 327 -15.86 12.14 14.71
N ALA A 328 -15.57 10.85 14.89
CA ALA A 328 -14.38 10.38 15.62
C ALA A 328 -13.08 10.41 14.80
N LEU A 329 -13.10 10.69 13.50
CA LEU A 329 -11.88 10.77 12.70
C LEU A 329 -11.03 11.97 13.15
N LEU A 330 -9.74 11.72 13.41
CA LEU A 330 -8.73 12.77 13.56
C LEU A 330 -8.03 13.05 12.24
N GLY A 331 -7.63 11.99 11.53
CA GLY A 331 -6.85 12.08 10.30
C GLY A 331 -6.24 10.75 9.89
N TRP A 332 -5.41 10.82 8.86
CA TRP A 332 -4.86 9.66 8.16
C TRP A 332 -3.35 9.58 8.34
N ASP A 333 -2.87 8.47 8.90
CA ASP A 333 -1.46 8.09 8.84
C ASP A 333 -1.29 7.13 7.67
N ILE A 334 -0.40 7.43 6.72
CA ILE A 334 -0.24 6.55 5.55
C ILE A 334 0.27 5.18 5.99
N LYS A 335 1.36 5.13 6.74
CA LYS A 335 2.07 3.88 7.05
C LYS A 335 2.97 4.04 8.26
N ASN A 336 3.06 2.96 9.03
CA ASN A 336 4.04 2.81 10.10
C ASN A 336 5.46 2.57 9.56
N GLU A 337 6.40 3.40 10.00
CA GLU A 337 7.86 3.30 9.80
C GLU A 337 8.32 2.95 8.37
N PRO A 338 7.81 3.63 7.32
CA PRO A 338 8.17 3.28 5.94
C PRO A 338 9.65 3.53 5.61
N ASP A 339 10.36 4.35 6.39
CA ASP A 339 11.80 4.57 6.22
C ASP A 339 12.64 3.33 6.53
N LEU A 340 12.13 2.39 7.33
CA LEU A 340 12.80 1.11 7.56
C LEU A 340 12.86 0.24 6.29
N ASP A 341 11.98 0.49 5.32
CA ASP A 341 11.98 -0.20 4.02
C ASP A 341 13.00 0.38 3.02
N PHE A 342 13.63 1.53 3.31
CA PHE A 342 14.54 2.20 2.37
C PHE A 342 15.71 1.32 1.92
N GLY A 343 16.27 0.52 2.83
CA GLY A 343 17.42 -0.34 2.53
C GLY A 343 17.06 -1.51 1.63
N SER A 344 15.88 -2.11 1.80
CA SER A 344 15.47 -3.32 1.09
C SER A 344 14.65 -3.02 -0.18
N ARG A 345 13.93 -1.89 -0.22
CA ARG A 345 13.01 -1.51 -1.30
C ARG A 345 13.49 -0.30 -2.12
N GLY A 346 14.46 0.45 -1.60
CA GLY A 346 15.02 1.63 -2.24
C GLY A 346 14.27 2.91 -1.89
N LYS A 347 14.97 3.85 -1.24
CA LYS A 347 14.41 5.12 -0.75
C LYS A 347 13.55 5.88 -1.77
N ALA A 348 14.04 6.05 -3.00
CA ALA A 348 13.31 6.79 -4.04
C ALA A 348 11.97 6.15 -4.43
N LYS A 349 11.88 4.81 -4.40
CA LYS A 349 10.66 4.06 -4.72
C LYS A 349 9.62 4.22 -3.61
N VAL A 350 10.06 4.10 -2.35
CA VAL A 350 9.20 4.30 -1.17
C VAL A 350 8.67 5.74 -1.10
N LEU A 351 9.54 6.74 -1.27
CA LEU A 351 9.12 8.14 -1.24
C LEU A 351 8.15 8.51 -2.36
N ALA A 352 8.35 8.00 -3.58
CA ALA A 352 7.43 8.24 -4.69
C ALA A 352 6.02 7.67 -4.40
N TRP A 353 5.94 6.46 -3.85
CA TRP A 353 4.66 5.88 -3.44
C TRP A 353 3.99 6.67 -2.31
N LEU A 354 4.74 7.09 -1.29
CA LEU A 354 4.20 7.91 -0.19
C LEU A 354 3.66 9.25 -0.69
N GLU A 355 4.42 9.95 -1.54
CA GLU A 355 3.99 11.23 -2.12
C GLU A 355 2.75 11.07 -3.02
N GLU A 356 2.65 9.95 -3.74
CA GLU A 356 1.43 9.59 -4.48
C GLU A 356 0.24 9.37 -3.55
N MET A 357 0.41 8.53 -2.53
CA MET A 357 -0.67 8.19 -1.62
C MET A 357 -1.20 9.41 -0.87
N VAL A 358 -0.31 10.31 -0.41
CA VAL A 358 -0.71 11.59 0.19
C VAL A 358 -1.57 12.39 -0.77
N SER A 359 -1.18 12.48 -2.04
CA SER A 359 -1.97 13.20 -3.04
C SER A 359 -3.33 12.57 -3.29
N GLN A 360 -3.43 11.23 -3.30
CA GLN A 360 -4.68 10.53 -3.54
C GLN A 360 -5.66 10.68 -2.37
N ILE A 361 -5.16 10.55 -1.13
CA ILE A 361 -5.99 10.73 0.06
C ILE A 361 -6.54 12.15 0.12
N LYS A 362 -5.71 13.17 -0.11
CA LYS A 362 -6.14 14.58 -0.14
C LYS A 362 -7.17 14.89 -1.23
N LYS A 363 -7.22 14.12 -2.32
CA LYS A 363 -8.29 14.22 -3.34
C LYS A 363 -9.62 13.66 -2.84
N VAL A 364 -9.59 12.63 -1.99
CA VAL A 364 -10.78 11.95 -1.45
C VAL A 364 -11.29 12.64 -0.18
N ASP A 365 -10.38 13.10 0.69
CA ASP A 365 -10.66 13.79 1.94
C ASP A 365 -9.73 15.01 2.08
N PRO A 366 -10.20 16.21 1.68
CA PRO A 366 -9.42 17.44 1.77
C PRO A 366 -9.47 18.09 3.16
N ASP A 367 -10.32 17.60 4.07
CA ASP A 367 -10.65 18.27 5.33
C ASP A 367 -9.81 17.73 6.51
N HIS A 368 -9.40 16.47 6.47
CA HIS A 368 -8.62 15.84 7.55
C HIS A 368 -7.11 15.84 7.27
N PRO A 369 -6.26 16.00 8.32
CA PRO A 369 -4.81 16.01 8.18
C PRO A 369 -4.26 14.64 7.77
N VAL A 370 -3.22 14.67 6.93
CA VAL A 370 -2.44 13.50 6.53
C VAL A 370 -1.03 13.56 7.14
N THR A 371 -0.58 12.43 7.69
CA THR A 371 0.75 12.23 8.29
C THR A 371 1.39 10.91 7.84
N ILE A 372 2.65 10.72 8.21
CA ILE A 372 3.38 9.45 8.07
C ILE A 372 4.08 9.17 9.41
N GLY A 373 3.86 7.99 10.00
CA GLY A 373 4.52 7.55 11.23
C GLY A 373 5.99 7.17 10.99
N TRP A 374 6.89 8.13 10.83
CA TRP A 374 8.32 7.89 10.58
C TRP A 374 9.04 7.27 11.79
N SER A 375 10.06 6.42 11.58
CA SER A 375 10.76 5.76 12.69
C SER A 375 11.66 6.70 13.52
N SER A 376 11.95 7.92 13.02
CA SER A 376 12.87 8.87 13.67
C SER A 376 12.68 10.31 13.19
N ALA A 377 13.18 11.28 13.97
CA ALA A 377 13.17 12.69 13.60
C ALA A 377 13.91 12.97 12.28
N ASN A 378 15.03 12.28 12.02
CA ASN A 378 15.79 12.43 10.78
C ASN A 378 14.99 11.96 9.54
N ALA A 379 14.20 10.90 9.68
CA ALA A 379 13.32 10.45 8.61
C ALA A 379 12.12 11.39 8.41
N ALA A 380 11.67 12.06 9.48
CA ALA A 380 10.49 12.91 9.47
C ALA A 380 10.59 14.17 8.59
N ASN A 381 11.79 14.57 8.18
CA ASN A 381 11.96 15.65 7.21
C ASN A 381 11.58 15.23 5.77
N ASN A 382 11.53 13.93 5.46
CA ASN A 382 11.09 13.51 4.12
C ASN A 382 9.61 13.88 3.92
N LEU A 383 9.30 14.49 2.77
CA LEU A 383 7.94 14.89 2.38
C LEU A 383 7.26 15.89 3.32
N ALA A 384 8.03 16.63 4.14
CA ALA A 384 7.45 17.54 5.13
C ALA A 384 6.56 18.65 4.54
N GLU A 385 6.80 19.06 3.29
CA GLU A 385 5.98 20.07 2.61
C GLU A 385 4.60 19.51 2.22
N GLN A 386 4.53 18.24 1.86
CA GLN A 386 3.33 17.53 1.42
C GLN A 386 2.39 17.14 2.57
N LEU A 387 2.94 16.91 3.78
CA LEU A 387 2.20 16.45 4.95
C LEU A 387 1.57 17.61 5.74
N ASP A 388 0.47 17.34 6.44
CA ASP A 388 -0.19 18.32 7.31
C ASP A 388 0.34 18.25 8.75
N ILE A 389 0.76 17.07 9.17
CA ILE A 389 1.43 16.79 10.45
C ILE A 389 2.74 16.07 10.16
N ILE A 390 3.79 16.44 10.87
CA ILE A 390 5.06 15.71 10.88
C ILE A 390 5.07 14.81 12.10
N SER A 391 4.80 13.51 11.92
CA SER A 391 4.86 12.54 13.00
C SER A 391 6.09 11.64 12.96
N TYR A 392 6.64 11.29 14.12
CA TYR A 392 7.71 10.31 14.20
C TYR A 392 7.74 9.56 15.54
N HIS A 393 8.49 8.46 15.56
CA HIS A 393 8.71 7.63 16.74
C HIS A 393 9.94 8.11 17.50
N PHE A 394 9.85 8.17 18.83
CA PHE A 394 10.95 8.61 19.68
C PHE A 394 11.28 7.54 20.73
N TYR A 395 12.35 6.79 20.46
CA TYR A 395 12.90 5.75 21.34
C TYR A 395 14.35 6.04 21.78
N GLU A 396 14.86 7.25 21.52
CA GLU A 396 16.15 7.71 22.03
C GLU A 396 16.06 8.09 23.52
N SER A 397 17.20 8.45 24.13
CA SER A 397 17.20 8.87 25.53
C SER A 397 16.43 10.20 25.70
N PRO A 398 15.76 10.43 26.85
CA PRO A 398 14.99 11.65 27.06
C PRO A 398 15.77 12.94 26.82
N GLU A 399 17.07 12.96 27.09
CA GLU A 399 17.94 14.13 26.91
C GLU A 399 18.09 14.54 25.43
N MET A 400 17.88 13.60 24.51
CA MET A 400 17.97 13.81 23.06
C MET A 400 16.69 14.38 22.45
N PHE A 401 15.57 14.42 23.20
CA PHE A 401 14.29 14.87 22.65
C PHE A 401 14.32 16.34 22.23
N ALA A 402 14.65 17.27 23.14
CA ALA A 402 14.67 18.69 22.80
C ALA A 402 15.69 19.04 21.68
N PRO A 403 16.93 18.50 21.67
CA PRO A 403 17.86 18.70 20.55
C PRO A 403 17.33 18.16 19.21
N SER A 404 16.81 16.93 19.17
CA SER A 404 16.32 16.31 17.93
C SER A 404 15.08 17.03 17.39
N LEU A 405 14.16 17.46 18.27
CA LEU A 405 13.01 18.26 17.91
C LEU A 405 13.40 19.63 17.37
N SER A 406 14.40 20.30 17.99
CA SER A 406 14.89 21.60 17.52
C SER A 406 15.52 21.49 16.12
N GLU A 407 16.29 20.44 15.87
CA GLU A 407 16.87 20.18 14.55
C GLU A 407 15.77 19.95 13.51
N LEU A 408 14.80 19.09 13.80
CA LEU A 408 13.67 18.83 12.91
C LEU A 408 12.88 20.11 12.60
N ARG A 409 12.51 20.89 13.63
CA ARG A 409 11.77 22.16 13.48
C ARG A 409 12.48 23.15 12.55
N SER A 410 13.81 23.12 12.48
CA SER A 410 14.58 23.97 11.56
C SER A 410 14.41 23.62 10.08
N GLN A 411 13.90 22.41 9.77
CA GLN A 411 13.80 21.87 8.42
C GLN A 411 12.36 21.82 7.87
N ILE A 412 11.33 21.90 8.74
CA ILE A 412 9.92 21.61 8.36
C ILE A 412 8.98 22.82 8.30
N HIS A 413 9.52 24.03 8.11
CA HIS A 413 8.73 25.26 7.86
C HIS A 413 7.51 25.49 8.80
N ASN A 414 7.69 25.29 10.12
CA ASN A 414 6.64 25.45 11.15
C ASN A 414 5.44 24.50 11.05
N LYS A 415 5.56 23.36 10.35
CA LYS A 415 4.53 22.32 10.38
C LYS A 415 4.33 21.77 11.82
N PRO A 416 3.08 21.44 12.22
CA PRO A 416 2.82 20.76 13.50
C PRO A 416 3.61 19.46 13.62
N VAL A 417 4.15 19.20 14.80
CA VAL A 417 4.90 17.97 15.11
C VAL A 417 4.15 17.13 16.13
N MET A 418 4.11 15.82 15.92
CA MET A 418 3.56 14.84 16.84
C MET A 418 4.54 13.70 17.06
N ILE A 419 4.63 13.20 18.29
CA ILE A 419 5.28 11.92 18.57
C ILE A 419 4.24 10.82 18.42
N SER A 420 4.24 10.10 17.30
CA SER A 420 3.24 9.05 17.04
C SER A 420 3.54 7.75 17.78
N GLU A 421 4.74 7.62 18.36
CA GLU A 421 5.11 6.51 19.22
C GLU A 421 6.25 6.86 20.15
N PHE A 422 6.14 6.49 21.42
CA PHE A 422 7.24 6.48 22.39
C PHE A 422 6.91 5.50 23.52
N GLY A 423 7.94 5.00 24.21
CA GLY A 423 7.75 4.09 25.33
C GLY A 423 9.05 3.41 25.71
N ILE A 424 9.02 2.71 26.85
CA ILE A 424 10.11 1.84 27.26
C ILE A 424 9.53 0.57 27.89
N SER A 425 10.20 -0.55 27.67
CA SER A 425 9.85 -1.84 28.28
C SER A 425 10.24 -1.86 29.76
N SER A 426 9.34 -2.31 30.64
CA SER A 426 9.63 -2.61 32.04
C SER A 426 10.30 -3.98 32.25
N TYR A 427 10.67 -4.67 31.17
CA TYR A 427 11.20 -6.03 31.22
C TYR A 427 12.55 -6.12 31.95
N SER A 428 12.53 -6.87 33.05
CA SER A 428 13.66 -7.11 33.95
C SER A 428 14.27 -8.51 33.81
N GLY A 429 13.93 -9.29 32.77
CA GLY A 429 14.37 -10.68 32.69
C GLY A 429 15.81 -10.88 32.20
N PHE A 430 16.25 -12.15 32.20
CA PHE A 430 17.60 -12.58 31.80
C PHE A 430 18.07 -11.99 30.46
N TRP A 431 17.15 -11.89 29.50
CA TRP A 431 17.43 -11.37 28.16
C TRP A 431 17.74 -9.86 28.09
N ASN A 432 17.54 -9.11 29.17
CA ASN A 432 17.88 -7.69 29.29
C ASN A 432 18.83 -7.43 30.48
N VAL A 433 19.56 -8.45 30.95
CA VAL A 433 20.51 -8.34 32.08
C VAL A 433 19.88 -7.71 33.33
N PHE A 434 18.57 -7.90 33.54
CA PHE A 434 17.83 -7.29 34.65
C PHE A 434 17.89 -5.75 34.71
N ALA A 435 18.09 -5.09 33.58
CA ALA A 435 18.30 -3.64 33.49
C ALA A 435 17.01 -2.80 33.33
N GLY A 436 15.83 -3.41 33.28
CA GLY A 436 14.55 -2.70 33.26
C GLY A 436 13.74 -2.97 34.53
N SER A 437 12.85 -2.05 34.88
CA SER A 437 11.89 -2.19 35.98
C SER A 437 10.62 -1.37 35.72
N GLU A 438 9.56 -1.59 36.50
CA GLU A 438 8.36 -0.76 36.43
C GLU A 438 8.64 0.67 36.93
N GLU A 439 9.58 0.83 37.87
CA GLU A 439 10.07 2.13 38.35
C GLU A 439 10.87 2.87 37.27
N ASP A 440 11.78 2.20 36.55
CA ASP A 440 12.52 2.81 35.44
C ASP A 440 11.58 3.26 34.33
N GLN A 441 10.54 2.47 34.05
CA GLN A 441 9.49 2.86 33.11
C GLN A 441 8.77 4.13 33.60
N ALA A 442 8.38 4.19 34.88
CA ALA A 442 7.71 5.35 35.44
C ALA A 442 8.57 6.63 35.40
N ASP A 443 9.86 6.51 35.74
CA ASP A 443 10.83 7.60 35.65
C ASP A 443 11.00 8.11 34.20
N TYR A 444 11.01 7.19 33.23
CA TYR A 444 11.05 7.54 31.81
C TYR A 444 9.79 8.31 31.39
N TYR A 445 8.60 7.81 31.71
CA TYR A 445 7.33 8.47 31.36
C TYR A 445 7.21 9.85 32.02
N SER A 446 7.61 9.98 33.29
CA SER A 446 7.66 11.26 34.00
C SER A 446 8.51 12.30 33.25
N LYS A 447 9.72 11.93 32.83
CA LYS A 447 10.63 12.79 32.07
C LYS A 447 10.08 13.15 30.70
N MET A 448 9.60 12.16 29.94
CA MET A 448 9.12 12.36 28.57
C MET A 448 7.86 13.22 28.53
N VAL A 449 6.84 12.91 29.33
CA VAL A 449 5.59 13.70 29.40
C VAL A 449 5.90 15.14 29.80
N SER A 450 6.78 15.35 30.79
CA SER A 450 7.20 16.71 31.18
C SER A 450 7.87 17.48 30.03
N GLN A 451 8.66 16.79 29.20
CA GLN A 451 9.28 17.41 28.03
C GLN A 451 8.27 17.71 26.92
N PHE A 452 7.33 16.81 26.64
CA PHE A 452 6.25 17.06 25.68
C PHE A 452 5.38 18.25 26.09
N GLU A 453 5.03 18.36 27.37
CA GLU A 453 4.29 19.50 27.92
C GLU A 453 5.10 20.80 27.79
N LYS A 454 6.41 20.77 28.10
CA LYS A 454 7.30 21.93 27.97
C LYS A 454 7.45 22.40 26.51
N GLU A 455 7.60 21.46 25.58
CA GLU A 455 7.81 21.76 24.16
C GLU A 455 6.51 21.94 23.37
N ASN A 456 5.36 21.77 24.04
CA ASN A 456 4.02 21.80 23.48
C ASN A 456 3.85 20.86 22.27
N VAL A 457 4.22 19.58 22.47
CA VAL A 457 4.20 18.54 21.45
C VAL A 457 3.13 17.50 21.80
N SER A 458 2.28 17.20 20.82
CA SER A 458 1.31 16.11 20.90
C SER A 458 2.00 14.74 20.87
N PHE A 459 1.47 13.76 21.59
CA PHE A 459 2.12 12.45 21.70
C PHE A 459 1.14 11.29 21.81
N LEU A 460 1.57 10.13 21.32
CA LEU A 460 0.89 8.85 21.42
C LEU A 460 1.86 7.82 22.00
N SER A 461 1.56 7.29 23.19
CA SER A 461 2.41 6.27 23.82
C SER A 461 2.21 4.90 23.21
N TRP A 462 3.23 4.05 23.32
CA TRP A 462 3.13 2.61 23.13
C TRP A 462 3.28 1.92 24.49
N THR A 463 2.26 1.34 25.10
CA THR A 463 0.84 1.14 24.70
C THR A 463 -0.01 0.94 25.98
N LEU A 464 -1.31 0.61 25.89
CA LEU A 464 -2.17 0.41 27.07
C LEU A 464 -1.75 -0.82 27.90
N TYR A 465 -1.56 -1.96 27.23
CA TYR A 465 -1.41 -3.27 27.87
C TYR A 465 -0.07 -3.92 27.56
N ASP A 466 0.41 -4.68 28.52
CA ASP A 466 1.38 -5.74 28.26
C ASP A 466 0.72 -6.85 27.46
N PHE A 467 1.50 -7.48 26.59
CA PHE A 467 1.02 -8.54 25.70
C PHE A 467 1.64 -9.87 26.09
N GLU A 468 0.80 -10.87 26.36
CA GLU A 468 1.28 -12.23 26.64
C GLU A 468 1.95 -12.87 25.42
N ASN A 469 1.40 -12.58 24.24
CA ASN A 469 1.83 -13.15 22.97
C ASN A 469 2.24 -12.05 21.99
N ILE A 470 3.46 -12.14 21.46
CA ILE A 470 3.96 -11.24 20.42
C ILE A 470 4.04 -12.04 19.12
N PRO A 471 3.33 -11.68 18.04
CA PRO A 471 3.42 -12.38 16.77
C PRO A 471 4.87 -12.44 16.28
N VAL A 472 5.22 -13.56 15.66
CA VAL A 472 6.59 -13.80 15.17
C VAL A 472 6.89 -12.92 13.96
N GLU A 473 5.85 -12.59 13.21
CA GLU A 473 5.83 -11.79 11.99
C GLU A 473 6.28 -10.35 12.29
N VAL A 474 6.00 -9.85 13.50
CA VAL A 474 6.29 -8.47 13.92
C VAL A 474 7.74 -8.29 14.36
N VAL A 475 8.26 -9.18 15.23
CA VAL A 475 9.55 -8.97 15.92
C VAL A 475 10.59 -10.06 15.58
N GLY A 476 10.19 -11.07 14.81
CA GLY A 476 10.98 -12.26 14.53
C GLY A 476 10.99 -13.26 15.69
N ARG A 477 11.65 -14.41 15.50
CA ARG A 477 11.60 -15.55 16.45
C ARG A 477 12.46 -15.38 17.71
N LEU A 478 13.36 -14.41 17.74
CA LEU A 478 14.44 -14.33 18.72
C LEU A 478 13.91 -13.93 20.12
N PRO A 479 14.11 -14.74 21.18
CA PRO A 479 13.54 -14.47 22.50
C PRO A 479 13.98 -13.14 23.12
N TRP A 480 15.22 -12.73 22.93
CA TRP A 480 15.73 -11.46 23.47
C TRP A 480 15.17 -10.22 22.77
N ARG A 481 14.61 -10.36 21.56
CA ARG A 481 13.86 -9.28 20.91
C ARG A 481 12.40 -9.29 21.32
N ARG A 482 11.78 -10.48 21.48
CA ARG A 482 10.36 -10.62 21.84
C ARG A 482 10.05 -10.37 23.31
N ALA A 483 10.92 -10.79 24.22
CA ALA A 483 10.63 -10.70 25.66
C ALA A 483 10.45 -9.25 26.16
N PRO A 484 11.28 -8.27 25.73
CA PRO A 484 11.02 -6.86 26.05
C PRO A 484 9.69 -6.35 25.49
N GLN A 485 9.29 -6.79 24.29
CA GLN A 485 8.07 -6.34 23.62
C GLN A 485 6.78 -6.70 24.37
N LYS A 486 6.84 -7.70 25.26
CA LYS A 486 5.71 -8.07 26.13
C LYS A 486 5.41 -7.07 27.24
N ASN A 487 6.36 -6.20 27.59
CA ASN A 487 6.33 -5.43 28.85
C ASN A 487 6.31 -3.90 28.63
N TYR A 488 5.72 -3.42 27.54
CA TYR A 488 5.63 -1.97 27.24
C TYR A 488 4.39 -1.30 27.83
N GLY A 489 3.34 -2.06 28.17
CA GLY A 489 2.07 -1.53 28.60
C GLY A 489 2.13 -0.80 29.93
N LEU A 490 1.18 0.11 30.11
CA LEU A 490 0.90 0.78 31.39
C LEU A 490 0.12 -0.12 32.35
N ILE A 491 -0.54 -1.15 31.83
CA ILE A 491 -1.26 -2.18 32.57
C ILE A 491 -0.60 -3.52 32.27
N GLY A 492 -0.21 -4.24 33.31
CA GLY A 492 0.41 -5.56 33.21
C GLY A 492 -0.56 -6.62 32.64
N SER A 493 -0.03 -7.76 32.22
CA SER A 493 -0.85 -8.88 31.72
C SER A 493 -1.75 -9.49 32.80
N ASP A 494 -1.46 -9.21 34.07
CA ASP A 494 -2.28 -9.57 35.23
C ASP A 494 -3.40 -8.54 35.53
N GLY A 495 -3.51 -7.49 34.72
CA GLY A 495 -4.50 -6.42 34.85
C GLY A 495 -4.13 -5.34 35.88
N ARG A 496 -2.97 -5.41 36.55
CA ARG A 496 -2.53 -4.37 37.48
C ARG A 496 -1.98 -3.16 36.73
N THR A 497 -2.33 -1.96 37.17
CA THR A 497 -1.70 -0.72 36.69
C THR A 497 -0.27 -0.64 37.20
N LYS A 498 0.67 -0.35 36.30
CA LYS A 498 2.07 -0.07 36.64
C LYS A 498 2.23 1.39 37.10
N PRO A 499 3.31 1.76 37.82
CA PRO A 499 3.52 3.13 38.27
C PRO A 499 3.58 4.16 37.13
N ALA A 500 4.01 3.76 35.92
CA ALA A 500 4.00 4.62 34.73
C ALA A 500 2.59 5.12 34.34
N TYR A 501 1.52 4.41 34.74
CA TYR A 501 0.14 4.80 34.48
C TYR A 501 -0.19 6.19 35.06
N GLU A 502 0.33 6.52 36.25
CA GLU A 502 0.07 7.79 36.93
C GLU A 502 0.58 9.00 36.13
N TYR A 503 1.67 8.85 35.38
CA TYR A 503 2.22 9.93 34.55
C TYR A 503 1.47 10.13 33.23
N MET A 504 0.72 9.11 32.80
CA MET A 504 -0.15 9.17 31.63
C MET A 504 -1.59 9.56 31.99
N GLU A 505 -1.96 9.52 33.28
CA GLU A 505 -3.24 9.99 33.79
C GLU A 505 -3.25 11.53 33.90
N MET A 506 -3.71 12.19 32.84
CA MET A 506 -3.74 13.64 32.67
C MET A 506 -4.80 14.34 33.53
N THR A 507 -5.77 13.61 34.07
CA THR A 507 -6.83 14.14 34.95
C THR A 507 -6.32 14.58 36.32
N SER A 508 -5.19 14.04 36.77
CA SER A 508 -4.64 14.24 38.12
C SER A 508 -3.78 15.52 38.24
N LYS A 509 -3.59 16.28 37.15
CA LYS A 509 -2.76 17.49 37.05
C LYS A 509 -3.54 18.82 36.91
N LYS A 510 -4.88 18.81 37.04
CA LYS A 510 -5.71 20.04 36.93
C LYS A 510 -5.89 20.79 38.24
#